data_AF-A0A3D0T0V8-F1
#
_entry.id   AF-A0A3D0T0V8-F1
#
_cell.length_a   1.000
_cell.length_b   1.000
_cell.length_c   1.000
_cell.angle_alpha   90.00
_cell.angle_beta   90.00
_cell.angle_gamma   90.00
#
_symmetry.space_group_name_H-M   'P 1'
#
loop_
_entity.id
_entity.type
_entity.pdbx_description
1 polymer ?
#
loop_
_entity_poly.entity_id
_entity_poly.type
_entity_poly.pdbx_seq_one_letter_code
_entity_poly.pdbx_strand_id
1 'polypeptide(L)'
;MGTTFDRRTQIFAYALKADATFPFQKPTELTVQAEPEEDSDSEEADNAPEAPLIDWEQLTNRLWQVPVSPGNYSDLAANAKYLYVRDQVTEPGSKPVLKAIEQTPHHKTSTFMSGLSSYKLSADGKSMLVLKQSGNNNQIFIVGAGKQFPSDTTDQKADVSAWKLRIDPQQEWQQLFHDAWLMHRDYFYDKAMRGVDWAAMKQKYQPLVARITDRAELNDVLGQMTGELNVLHSQVYGGDTPQEPDRPAPASLGANLLQTDEGVQIASIYQYDNEVPAKASPLLKPGTNAKEGDIITSINARPINTLAELNQALL
;
A
#
# COMPACT_ATOMS: atom_id res chain seq x y z
N MET A 1 19.52 -3.58 -0.58
CA MET A 1 18.54 -3.95 0.46
C MET A 1 18.84 -5.37 0.90
N GLY A 2 18.96 -5.63 2.21
CA GLY A 2 19.33 -6.96 2.73
C GLY A 2 18.24 -8.02 2.50
N THR A 3 18.52 -9.26 2.88
CA THR A 3 17.55 -10.37 2.87
C THR A 3 16.33 -10.00 3.72
N THR A 4 15.19 -9.76 3.09
CA THR A 4 13.91 -9.60 3.79
C THR A 4 13.41 -10.97 4.22
N PHE A 5 13.36 -11.21 5.53
CA PHE A 5 12.72 -12.39 6.08
C PHE A 5 11.20 -12.22 6.04
N ASP A 6 10.52 -13.20 5.48
CA ASP A 6 9.06 -13.26 5.40
C ASP A 6 8.46 -13.72 6.75
N ARG A 7 7.21 -13.35 7.01
CA ARG A 7 6.39 -13.77 8.17
C ARG A 7 7.03 -13.48 9.55
N ARG A 8 7.43 -12.23 9.77
CA ARG A 8 8.13 -11.80 11.00
C ARG A 8 7.25 -11.22 12.11
N THR A 9 5.96 -11.08 11.89
CA THR A 9 5.05 -10.33 12.78
C THR A 9 4.20 -11.29 13.61
N GLN A 10 4.11 -11.01 14.90
CA GLN A 10 3.22 -11.67 15.86
C GLN A 10 2.24 -10.64 16.45
N ILE A 11 1.12 -11.11 16.98
CA ILE A 11 0.09 -10.25 17.57
C ILE A 11 0.13 -10.44 19.08
N PHE A 12 0.11 -9.32 19.82
CA PHE A 12 0.11 -9.30 21.27
C PHE A 12 -1.04 -8.42 21.79
N ALA A 13 -1.46 -8.67 23.02
CA ALA A 13 -2.51 -7.91 23.71
C ALA A 13 -2.10 -7.65 25.15
N TYR A 14 -2.44 -6.48 25.68
CA TYR A 14 -2.33 -6.17 27.11
C TYR A 14 -3.71 -6.27 27.76
N ALA A 15 -3.79 -7.00 28.88
CA ALA A 15 -4.94 -6.91 29.76
C ALA A 15 -4.88 -5.57 30.52
N LEU A 16 -5.74 -4.60 30.13
CA LEU A 16 -5.75 -3.24 30.71
C LEU A 16 -6.18 -3.23 32.17
N LYS A 17 -7.01 -4.20 32.56
CA LYS A 17 -7.42 -4.46 33.94
C LYS A 17 -6.78 -5.73 34.49
N ALA A 18 -6.61 -5.81 35.80
CA ALA A 18 -6.01 -6.99 36.44
C ALA A 18 -6.90 -8.25 36.31
N ASP A 19 -8.21 -8.06 36.25
CA ASP A 19 -9.24 -9.10 36.10
C ASP A 19 -9.68 -9.35 34.65
N ALA A 20 -9.10 -8.63 33.68
CA ALA A 20 -9.45 -8.80 32.27
C ALA A 20 -9.10 -10.21 31.78
N THR A 21 -10.06 -10.84 31.11
CA THR A 21 -9.89 -12.16 30.53
C THR A 21 -9.20 -12.07 29.18
N PHE A 22 -8.26 -12.99 28.92
CA PHE A 22 -7.65 -13.10 27.60
C PHE A 22 -8.50 -14.04 26.73
N PRO A 23 -9.14 -13.58 25.64
CA PRO A 23 -10.13 -14.37 24.91
C PRO A 23 -9.60 -15.69 24.32
N PHE A 24 -8.29 -15.79 24.12
CA PHE A 24 -7.62 -16.96 23.55
C PHE A 24 -7.10 -17.94 24.60
N GLN A 25 -7.26 -17.64 25.89
CA GLN A 25 -6.82 -18.51 26.97
C GLN A 25 -7.65 -19.79 26.98
N LYS A 26 -6.98 -20.94 26.99
CA LYS A 26 -7.66 -22.24 27.12
C LYS A 26 -8.35 -22.36 28.49
N PRO A 27 -9.52 -23.00 28.57
CA PRO A 27 -10.17 -23.22 29.86
C PRO A 27 -9.28 -24.07 30.77
N THR A 28 -9.22 -23.69 32.03
CA THR A 28 -8.60 -24.42 33.15
C THR A 28 -9.65 -24.71 34.23
N GLU A 29 -9.37 -25.63 35.15
CA GLU A 29 -10.27 -25.97 36.26
C GLU A 29 -10.70 -24.73 37.08
N LEU A 30 -9.84 -23.71 37.17
CA LEU A 30 -10.10 -22.45 37.88
C LEU A 30 -11.02 -21.48 37.12
N THR A 31 -11.05 -21.56 35.79
CA THR A 31 -11.87 -20.68 34.92
C THR A 31 -13.20 -21.32 34.52
N VAL A 32 -13.33 -22.65 34.61
CA VAL A 32 -14.56 -23.39 34.25
C VAL A 32 -15.62 -23.31 35.35
N GLN A 33 -15.23 -22.98 36.59
CA GLN A 33 -16.16 -22.85 37.73
C GLN A 33 -16.79 -21.45 37.88
N ALA A 34 -16.37 -20.47 37.09
CA ALA A 34 -17.00 -19.15 37.07
C ALA A 34 -18.15 -19.17 36.03
N GLU A 35 -19.34 -19.58 36.45
CA GLU A 35 -20.56 -19.26 35.69
C GLU A 35 -20.76 -17.74 35.71
N PRO A 36 -21.17 -17.11 34.60
CA PRO A 36 -21.51 -15.70 34.61
C PRO A 36 -22.81 -15.53 35.42
N GLU A 37 -22.77 -14.71 36.48
CA GLU A 37 -23.99 -14.20 37.08
C GLU A 37 -24.75 -13.39 36.02
N GLU A 38 -26.03 -13.70 35.82
CA GLU A 38 -26.93 -12.86 35.03
C GLU A 38 -27.01 -11.48 35.68
N ASP A 39 -26.51 -10.46 34.99
CA ASP A 39 -26.69 -9.05 35.36
C ASP A 39 -28.19 -8.73 35.35
N SER A 40 -28.77 -8.64 36.55
CA SER A 40 -30.08 -8.04 36.75
C SER A 40 -29.96 -6.53 36.56
N ASP A 41 -30.76 -5.99 35.64
CA ASP A 41 -31.01 -4.56 35.44
C ASP A 41 -31.07 -3.83 36.78
N SER A 42 -30.10 -2.96 37.04
CA SER A 42 -30.17 -1.96 38.10
C SER A 42 -30.03 -0.58 37.48
N GLU A 43 -31.13 0.18 37.55
CA GLU A 43 -31.20 1.59 37.19
C GLU A 43 -30.34 2.45 38.12
N GLU A 44 -29.59 3.35 37.49
CA GLU A 44 -29.01 4.62 37.97
C GLU A 44 -28.28 4.69 39.34
N ALA A 45 -26.96 4.89 39.26
CA ALA A 45 -26.18 5.63 40.26
C ALA A 45 -25.24 6.63 39.55
N ASP A 46 -25.79 7.77 39.16
CA ASP A 46 -25.16 8.77 38.29
C ASP A 46 -24.17 9.72 39.02
N ASN A 47 -23.40 9.25 40.02
CA ASN A 47 -22.43 10.11 40.73
C ASN A 47 -21.29 9.37 41.47
N ALA A 48 -20.85 8.20 40.99
CA ALA A 48 -19.58 7.61 41.44
C ALA A 48 -18.43 8.06 40.51
N PRO A 49 -17.24 8.40 41.04
CA PRO A 49 -16.08 8.61 40.16
C PRO A 49 -15.84 7.35 39.35
N GLU A 50 -15.92 7.45 38.02
CA GLU A 50 -15.65 6.33 37.11
C GLU A 50 -14.32 5.69 37.49
N ALA A 51 -14.36 4.39 37.76
CA ALA A 51 -13.14 3.63 38.02
C ALA A 51 -12.17 3.83 36.83
N PRO A 52 -10.86 3.97 37.09
CA PRO A 52 -9.90 4.25 36.04
C PRO A 52 -9.98 3.18 34.95
N LEU A 53 -10.10 3.54 33.68
CA LEU A 53 -10.24 2.56 32.58
C LEU A 53 -9.04 1.62 32.43
N ILE A 54 -7.86 2.01 32.93
CA ILE A 54 -6.61 1.29 32.83
C ILE A 54 -5.98 1.19 34.21
N ASP A 55 -5.62 -0.04 34.61
CA ASP A 55 -4.75 -0.25 35.75
C ASP A 55 -3.32 -0.14 35.25
N TRP A 56 -2.54 0.84 35.72
CA TRP A 56 -1.16 1.02 35.25
C TRP A 56 -0.15 0.13 35.98
N GLU A 57 -0.50 -0.29 37.20
CA GLU A 57 0.35 -1.13 38.02
C GLU A 57 0.62 -2.46 37.32
N GLN A 58 1.89 -2.80 37.15
CA GLN A 58 2.34 -4.06 36.53
C GLN A 58 1.73 -4.36 35.14
N LEU A 59 1.35 -3.34 34.36
CA LEU A 59 0.78 -3.53 33.02
C LEU A 59 1.70 -4.38 32.11
N THR A 60 3.02 -4.18 32.20
CA THR A 60 4.01 -4.95 31.45
C THR A 60 3.99 -6.46 31.75
N ASN A 61 3.52 -6.85 32.93
CA ASN A 61 3.42 -8.26 33.33
C ASN A 61 2.14 -8.93 32.79
N ARG A 62 1.25 -8.14 32.18
CA ARG A 62 -0.04 -8.57 31.63
C ARG A 62 -0.06 -8.66 30.09
N LEU A 63 1.12 -8.87 29.49
CA LEU A 63 1.29 -9.08 28.07
C LEU A 63 0.94 -10.52 27.68
N TRP A 64 0.02 -10.65 26.74
CA TRP A 64 -0.38 -11.91 26.14
C TRP A 64 0.00 -11.96 24.68
N GLN A 65 0.39 -13.14 24.20
CA GLN A 65 0.56 -13.39 22.78
C GLN A 65 -0.68 -14.07 22.23
N VAL A 66 -1.23 -13.55 21.14
CA VAL A 66 -2.32 -14.20 20.39
C VAL A 66 -1.76 -15.46 19.73
N PRO A 67 -2.34 -16.66 19.98
CA PRO A 67 -1.77 -17.94 19.59
C PRO A 67 -1.97 -18.30 18.10
N VAL A 68 -1.66 -17.37 17.20
CA VAL A 68 -1.68 -17.57 15.74
C VAL A 68 -0.27 -17.65 15.17
N SER A 69 -0.11 -18.33 14.03
CA SER A 69 1.17 -18.38 13.32
C SER A 69 1.67 -16.97 12.97
N PRO A 70 2.99 -16.74 12.94
CA PRO A 70 3.54 -15.47 12.45
C PRO A 70 3.16 -15.19 10.99
N GLY A 71 2.99 -13.90 10.67
CA GLY A 71 2.66 -13.41 9.34
C GLY A 71 3.32 -12.07 9.05
N ASN A 72 2.88 -11.39 7.99
CA ASN A 72 3.28 -10.00 7.72
C ASN A 72 2.10 -9.09 8.03
N TYR A 73 1.73 -9.10 9.31
CA TYR A 73 0.52 -8.45 9.79
C TYR A 73 0.67 -6.93 9.86
N SER A 74 -0.39 -6.24 9.45
CA SER A 74 -0.55 -4.79 9.54
C SER A 74 -2.03 -4.44 9.73
N ASP A 75 -2.32 -3.17 10.01
CA ASP A 75 -3.68 -2.65 10.11
C ASP A 75 -4.56 -3.49 11.04
N LEU A 76 -4.19 -3.67 12.32
CA LEU A 76 -4.99 -4.44 13.29
C LEU A 76 -6.25 -3.67 13.69
N ALA A 77 -7.40 -4.34 13.64
CA ALA A 77 -8.66 -3.87 14.21
C ALA A 77 -9.37 -5.01 14.96
N ALA A 78 -10.27 -4.69 15.88
CA ALA A 78 -11.00 -5.68 16.66
C ALA A 78 -12.48 -5.29 16.78
N ASN A 79 -13.37 -6.28 16.72
CA ASN A 79 -14.73 -6.15 17.24
C ASN A 79 -14.94 -7.14 18.39
N ALA A 80 -16.17 -7.32 18.88
CA ALA A 80 -16.44 -8.24 19.99
C ALA A 80 -16.10 -9.72 19.70
N LYS A 81 -16.03 -10.13 18.42
CA LYS A 81 -15.90 -11.55 18.02
C LYS A 81 -14.62 -11.87 17.28
N TYR A 82 -14.00 -10.90 16.60
CA TYR A 82 -12.88 -11.13 15.70
C TYR A 82 -11.79 -10.06 15.84
N LEU A 83 -10.53 -10.49 15.75
CA LEU A 83 -9.42 -9.63 15.35
C LEU A 83 -9.28 -9.68 13.83
N TYR A 84 -9.20 -8.53 13.20
CA TYR A 84 -8.92 -8.38 11.77
C TYR A 84 -7.50 -7.90 11.58
N VAL A 85 -6.75 -8.57 10.69
CA VAL A 85 -5.39 -8.17 10.33
C VAL A 85 -5.18 -8.31 8.84
N ARG A 86 -4.55 -7.31 8.23
CA ARG A 86 -4.04 -7.42 6.87
C ARG A 86 -2.76 -8.25 6.91
N ASP A 87 -2.65 -9.25 6.04
CA ASP A 87 -1.46 -10.09 5.88
C ASP A 87 -0.94 -10.02 4.44
N GLN A 88 0.33 -9.61 4.29
CA GLN A 88 1.01 -9.44 3.00
C GLN A 88 2.32 -10.22 2.98
N VAL A 89 2.25 -11.51 2.65
CA VAL A 89 3.46 -12.35 2.47
C VAL A 89 4.24 -11.91 1.23
N THR A 90 5.52 -12.27 1.15
CA THR A 90 6.41 -11.86 0.04
C THR A 90 6.56 -12.91 -1.06
N GLU A 91 5.75 -13.96 -1.05
CA GLU A 91 5.79 -15.03 -2.05
C GLU A 91 5.36 -14.52 -3.43
N PRO A 92 6.00 -14.97 -4.53
CA PRO A 92 5.61 -14.59 -5.89
C PRO A 92 4.13 -14.85 -6.18
N GLY A 93 3.43 -13.84 -6.69
CA GLY A 93 2.00 -13.93 -7.04
C GLY A 93 1.04 -13.87 -5.84
N SER A 94 1.54 -13.75 -4.61
CA SER A 94 0.68 -13.56 -3.44
C SER A 94 -0.06 -12.22 -3.49
N LYS A 95 -1.29 -12.21 -2.97
CA LYS A 95 -2.13 -11.01 -2.84
C LYS A 95 -2.32 -10.68 -1.37
N PRO A 96 -2.49 -9.39 -1.01
CA PRO A 96 -2.88 -9.02 0.34
C PRO A 96 -4.19 -9.69 0.72
N VAL A 97 -4.23 -10.26 1.93
CA VAL A 97 -5.44 -10.87 2.48
C VAL A 97 -5.85 -10.18 3.77
N LEU A 98 -7.16 -10.11 4.01
CA LEU A 98 -7.68 -9.76 5.33
C LEU A 98 -7.95 -11.08 6.08
N LYS A 99 -7.30 -11.28 7.23
CA LYS A 99 -7.60 -12.39 8.13
C LYS A 99 -8.64 -11.96 9.16
N ALA A 100 -9.53 -12.87 9.52
CA ALA A 100 -10.43 -12.76 10.66
C ALA A 100 -10.08 -13.88 11.65
N ILE A 101 -9.69 -13.51 12.86
CA ILE A 101 -9.26 -14.41 13.93
C ILE A 101 -10.34 -14.40 15.00
N GLU A 102 -11.03 -15.53 15.20
CA GLU A 102 -12.06 -15.67 16.23
C GLU A 102 -11.47 -15.46 17.63
N GLN A 103 -12.03 -14.56 18.43
CA GLN A 103 -11.59 -14.28 19.80
C GLN A 103 -12.22 -15.27 20.78
N THR A 104 -11.77 -16.53 20.71
CA THR A 104 -12.23 -17.61 21.59
C THR A 104 -11.08 -18.54 21.98
N PRO A 105 -11.23 -19.35 23.05
CA PRO A 105 -10.22 -20.35 23.41
C PRO A 105 -9.93 -21.36 22.30
N HIS A 106 -10.92 -21.62 21.44
CA HIS A 106 -10.84 -22.50 20.28
C HIS A 106 -10.74 -21.72 18.96
N HIS A 107 -10.06 -20.57 19.01
CA HIS A 107 -9.89 -19.65 17.89
C HIS A 107 -9.60 -20.35 16.55
N LYS A 108 -10.23 -19.84 15.49
CA LYS A 108 -9.92 -20.18 14.11
C LYS A 108 -9.53 -18.92 13.37
N THR A 109 -8.43 -19.00 12.62
CA THR A 109 -8.03 -17.96 11.69
C THR A 109 -8.60 -18.27 10.32
N SER A 110 -9.43 -17.37 9.80
CA SER A 110 -10.06 -17.47 8.49
C SER A 110 -9.58 -16.36 7.57
N THR A 111 -9.57 -16.61 6.27
CA THR A 111 -9.38 -15.53 5.29
C THR A 111 -10.74 -14.87 5.07
N PHE A 112 -10.88 -13.62 5.51
CA PHE A 112 -12.07 -12.83 5.23
C PHE A 112 -12.18 -12.55 3.73
N MET A 113 -11.10 -12.05 3.12
CA MET A 113 -10.99 -11.87 1.67
C MET A 113 -9.54 -11.89 1.19
N SER A 114 -9.38 -12.03 -0.13
CA SER A 114 -8.12 -11.85 -0.85
C SER A 114 -8.19 -10.67 -1.82
N GLY A 115 -7.04 -10.07 -2.14
CA GLY A 115 -6.96 -8.87 -2.99
C GLY A 115 -7.37 -7.60 -2.25
N LEU A 116 -7.03 -7.51 -0.96
CA LEU A 116 -7.33 -6.36 -0.12
C LEU A 116 -6.40 -5.18 -0.44
N SER A 117 -6.94 -4.00 -0.74
CA SER A 117 -6.15 -2.77 -0.79
C SER A 117 -6.06 -2.13 0.60
N SER A 118 -7.22 -1.94 1.24
CA SER A 118 -7.34 -1.44 2.62
C SER A 118 -8.71 -1.80 3.19
N TYR A 119 -8.86 -1.65 4.51
CA TYR A 119 -10.15 -1.77 5.18
C TYR A 119 -10.25 -0.80 6.36
N LYS A 120 -11.48 -0.53 6.79
CA LYS A 120 -11.81 0.16 8.05
C LYS A 120 -13.03 -0.50 8.69
N LEU A 121 -12.91 -0.85 9.95
CA LEU A 121 -14.02 -1.33 10.77
C LEU A 121 -14.85 -0.13 11.27
N SER A 122 -16.18 -0.25 11.31
CA SER A 122 -17.06 0.76 11.90
C SER A 122 -16.85 0.86 13.41
N ALA A 123 -17.18 2.01 14.00
CA ALA A 123 -17.01 2.24 15.43
C ALA A 123 -17.81 1.25 16.30
N ASP A 124 -18.98 0.80 15.84
CA ASP A 124 -19.79 -0.23 16.50
C ASP A 124 -19.31 -1.67 16.22
N GLY A 125 -18.29 -1.85 15.39
CA GLY A 125 -17.69 -3.14 15.06
C GLY A 125 -18.56 -4.06 14.18
N LYS A 126 -19.70 -3.58 13.67
CA LYS A 126 -20.69 -4.38 12.91
C LYS A 126 -20.49 -4.37 11.41
N SER A 127 -19.88 -3.33 10.88
CA SER A 127 -19.70 -3.09 9.44
C SER A 127 -18.25 -2.80 9.11
N MET A 128 -17.89 -2.97 7.85
CA MET A 128 -16.53 -2.77 7.37
C MET A 128 -16.54 -2.12 5.99
N LEU A 129 -15.85 -1.00 5.87
CA LEU A 129 -15.45 -0.43 4.59
C LEU A 129 -14.26 -1.23 4.07
N VAL A 130 -14.36 -1.71 2.84
CA VAL A 130 -13.35 -2.54 2.18
C VAL A 130 -13.01 -1.93 0.82
N LEU A 131 -11.73 -1.71 0.57
CA LEU A 131 -11.21 -1.42 -0.76
C LEU A 131 -10.59 -2.70 -1.33
N LYS A 132 -11.19 -3.23 -2.40
CA LYS A 132 -10.73 -4.42 -3.11
C LYS A 132 -9.98 -4.02 -4.38
N GLN A 133 -8.78 -4.57 -4.58
CA GLN A 133 -7.99 -4.31 -5.78
C GLN A 133 -8.72 -4.81 -7.04
N SER A 134 -8.78 -3.96 -8.07
CA SER A 134 -9.39 -4.26 -9.37
C SER A 134 -8.66 -3.53 -10.50
N GLY A 135 -7.60 -4.15 -11.04
CA GLY A 135 -6.75 -3.51 -12.05
C GLY A 135 -6.04 -2.29 -11.47
N ASN A 136 -6.14 -1.14 -12.14
CA ASN A 136 -5.55 0.11 -11.68
C ASN A 136 -6.40 0.87 -10.64
N ASN A 137 -7.62 0.39 -10.34
CA ASN A 137 -8.55 1.04 -9.43
C ASN A 137 -8.97 0.10 -8.28
N ASN A 138 -9.57 0.68 -7.26
CA ASN A 138 -10.20 -0.08 -6.17
C ASN A 138 -11.72 -0.10 -6.33
N GLN A 139 -12.32 -1.25 -6.05
CA GLN A 139 -13.76 -1.34 -5.81
C GLN A 139 -14.03 -1.09 -4.32
N ILE A 140 -15.05 -0.28 -4.03
CA ILE A 140 -15.43 0.09 -2.67
C ILE A 140 -16.62 -0.76 -2.24
N PHE A 141 -16.53 -1.36 -1.06
CA PHE A 141 -17.62 -2.14 -0.46
C PHE A 141 -17.85 -1.73 0.99
N ILE A 142 -19.11 -1.75 1.42
CA ILE A 142 -19.50 -1.66 2.84
C ILE A 142 -20.24 -2.95 3.18
N VAL A 143 -19.56 -3.83 3.92
CA VAL A 143 -20.05 -5.19 4.23
C VAL A 143 -20.17 -5.41 5.73
N GLY A 144 -20.91 -6.45 6.13
CA GLY A 144 -20.91 -6.88 7.54
C GLY A 144 -19.54 -7.36 7.98
N ALA A 145 -19.13 -6.97 9.19
CA ALA A 145 -17.91 -7.45 9.82
C ALA A 145 -18.15 -8.86 10.40
N GLY A 146 -17.54 -9.87 9.78
CA GLY A 146 -17.64 -11.24 10.24
C GLY A 146 -16.47 -12.11 9.79
N LYS A 147 -16.70 -13.41 9.72
CA LYS A 147 -15.66 -14.40 9.39
C LYS A 147 -15.17 -14.35 7.95
N GLN A 148 -16.08 -14.07 7.01
CA GLN A 148 -15.84 -14.13 5.58
C GLN A 148 -16.54 -12.98 4.86
N PHE A 149 -15.95 -12.54 3.75
CA PHE A 149 -16.55 -11.57 2.86
C PHE A 149 -17.82 -12.16 2.23
N PRO A 150 -18.91 -11.39 2.12
CA PRO A 150 -20.16 -11.88 1.53
C PRO A 150 -19.95 -12.41 0.11
N SER A 151 -20.62 -13.51 -0.23
CA SER A 151 -20.57 -14.09 -1.59
C SER A 151 -21.35 -13.27 -2.61
N ASP A 152 -22.45 -12.65 -2.17
CA ASP A 152 -23.20 -11.64 -2.92
C ASP A 152 -22.89 -10.26 -2.34
N THR A 153 -22.46 -9.35 -3.20
CA THR A 153 -22.08 -7.97 -2.83
C THR A 153 -22.78 -6.90 -3.66
N THR A 154 -23.85 -7.27 -4.35
CA THR A 154 -24.54 -6.40 -5.31
C THR A 154 -25.02 -5.11 -4.62
N ASP A 155 -25.61 -5.21 -3.44
CA ASP A 155 -26.14 -4.07 -2.68
C ASP A 155 -25.09 -3.42 -1.75
N GLN A 156 -23.94 -4.05 -1.58
CA GLN A 156 -22.87 -3.62 -0.67
C GLN A 156 -21.76 -2.84 -1.39
N LYS A 157 -21.79 -2.84 -2.72
CA LYS A 157 -20.83 -2.09 -3.54
C LYS A 157 -21.21 -0.61 -3.55
N ALA A 158 -20.30 0.23 -3.07
CA ALA A 158 -20.45 1.68 -3.16
C ALA A 158 -19.88 2.16 -4.49
N ASP A 159 -20.76 2.65 -5.38
CA ASP A 159 -20.35 3.25 -6.65
C ASP A 159 -20.24 4.77 -6.52
N VAL A 160 -19.01 5.27 -6.57
CA VAL A 160 -18.69 6.70 -6.52
C VAL A 160 -18.34 7.26 -7.90
N SER A 161 -18.45 6.46 -8.97
CA SER A 161 -18.09 6.89 -10.33
C SER A 161 -19.00 8.01 -10.87
N ALA A 162 -20.22 8.11 -10.34
CA ALA A 162 -21.17 9.17 -10.67
C ALA A 162 -20.89 10.49 -9.94
N TRP A 163 -19.98 10.50 -8.94
CA TRP A 163 -19.67 11.72 -8.19
C TRP A 163 -18.91 12.69 -9.09
N LYS A 164 -19.31 13.96 -9.04
CA LYS A 164 -18.65 15.05 -9.75
C LYS A 164 -18.20 16.08 -8.73
N LEU A 165 -16.91 16.35 -8.70
CA LEU A 165 -16.33 17.40 -7.88
C LEU A 165 -16.20 18.66 -8.74
N ARG A 166 -16.63 19.79 -8.19
CA ARG A 166 -16.39 21.10 -8.80
C ARG A 166 -15.06 21.62 -8.28
N ILE A 167 -14.02 21.46 -9.08
CA ILE A 167 -12.65 21.90 -8.77
C ILE A 167 -12.38 23.16 -9.60
N ASP A 168 -11.80 24.17 -8.96
CA ASP A 168 -11.18 25.32 -9.64
C ASP A 168 -9.66 25.11 -9.57
N PRO A 169 -9.01 24.65 -10.66
CA PRO A 169 -7.59 24.34 -10.64
C PRO A 169 -6.73 25.54 -10.23
N GLN A 170 -7.10 26.76 -10.61
CA GLN A 170 -6.29 27.95 -10.26
C GLN A 170 -6.30 28.21 -8.76
N GLN A 171 -7.46 28.07 -8.11
CA GLN A 171 -7.57 28.19 -6.65
C GLN A 171 -6.89 27.02 -5.94
N GLU A 172 -7.08 25.80 -6.43
CA GLU A 172 -6.46 24.60 -5.87
C GLU A 172 -4.92 24.68 -5.95
N TRP A 173 -4.35 25.12 -7.07
CA TRP A 173 -2.90 25.24 -7.22
C TRP A 173 -2.30 26.30 -6.30
N GLN A 174 -3.02 27.40 -6.03
CA GLN A 174 -2.62 28.37 -5.01
C GLN A 174 -2.57 27.73 -3.62
N GLN A 175 -3.55 26.89 -3.31
CA GLN A 175 -3.61 26.16 -2.05
C GLN A 175 -2.48 25.12 -1.95
N LEU A 176 -2.25 24.32 -2.99
CA LEU A 176 -1.17 23.33 -3.05
C LEU A 176 0.21 23.97 -2.92
N PHE A 177 0.44 25.11 -3.59
CA PHE A 177 1.67 25.89 -3.41
C PHE A 177 1.83 26.35 -1.96
N HIS A 178 0.76 26.88 -1.37
CA HIS A 178 0.82 27.35 0.00
C HIS A 178 1.11 26.22 0.98
N ASP A 179 0.47 25.06 0.82
CA ASP A 179 0.70 23.87 1.63
C ASP A 179 2.12 23.34 1.46
N ALA A 180 2.63 23.25 0.23
CA ALA A 180 4.01 22.82 -0.03
C ALA A 180 5.03 23.75 0.67
N TRP A 181 4.77 25.06 0.64
CA TRP A 181 5.57 26.04 1.36
C TRP A 181 5.49 25.87 2.88
N LEU A 182 4.29 25.66 3.42
CA LEU A 182 4.06 25.41 4.85
C LEU A 182 4.73 24.12 5.32
N MET A 183 4.59 23.03 4.56
CA MET A 183 5.19 21.74 4.88
C MET A 183 6.70 21.84 5.01
N HIS A 184 7.37 22.59 4.14
CA HIS A 184 8.79 22.87 4.30
C HIS A 184 9.07 23.76 5.52
N ARG A 185 8.30 24.84 5.73
CA ARG A 185 8.51 25.71 6.89
C ARG A 185 8.41 24.95 8.22
N ASP A 186 7.43 24.05 8.33
CA ASP A 186 7.06 23.42 9.60
C ASP A 186 7.79 22.10 9.87
N TYR A 187 8.13 21.34 8.81
CA TYR A 187 8.67 19.98 8.94
C TYR A 187 10.05 19.79 8.31
N PHE A 188 10.65 20.83 7.72
CA PHE A 188 12.02 20.73 7.26
C PHE A 188 12.98 20.54 8.45
N TYR A 189 13.94 19.64 8.32
CA TYR A 189 14.78 19.19 9.43
C TYR A 189 15.63 20.34 10.03
N ASP A 190 16.00 21.32 9.22
CA ASP A 190 16.72 22.51 9.64
C ASP A 190 15.76 23.69 9.76
N LYS A 191 15.44 24.08 11.00
CA LYS A 191 14.55 25.21 11.28
C LYS A 191 15.04 26.55 10.70
N ALA A 192 16.34 26.69 10.44
CA ALA A 192 16.91 27.88 9.81
C ALA A 192 16.81 27.86 8.28
N MET A 193 16.18 26.83 7.70
CA MET A 193 15.97 26.66 6.25
C MET A 193 17.30 26.75 5.47
N ARG A 194 18.41 26.28 6.07
CA ARG A 194 19.77 26.36 5.52
C ARG A 194 20.21 27.80 5.21
N GLY A 195 19.66 28.78 5.93
CA GLY A 195 19.93 30.21 5.74
C GLY A 195 19.13 30.86 4.62
N VAL A 196 18.22 30.13 3.97
CA VAL A 196 17.31 30.69 2.95
C VAL A 196 16.19 31.47 3.64
N ASP A 197 15.92 32.70 3.20
CA ASP A 197 14.73 33.43 3.61
C ASP A 197 13.50 32.78 2.97
N TRP A 198 12.90 31.84 3.70
CA TRP A 198 11.77 31.07 3.21
C TRP A 198 10.52 31.92 2.98
N ALA A 199 10.33 33.00 3.76
CA ALA A 199 9.22 33.92 3.54
C ALA A 199 9.41 34.68 2.21
N ALA A 200 10.63 35.11 1.90
CA ALA A 200 10.96 35.71 0.61
C ALA A 200 10.76 34.72 -0.55
N MET A 201 11.06 33.43 -0.36
CA MET A 201 10.79 32.42 -1.40
C MET A 201 9.31 32.31 -1.73
N LYS A 202 8.42 32.37 -0.74
CA LYS A 202 6.97 32.41 -0.99
C LYS A 202 6.61 33.60 -1.90
N GLN A 203 7.10 34.79 -1.55
CA GLN A 203 6.80 36.02 -2.29
C GLN A 203 7.34 35.98 -3.72
N LYS A 204 8.50 35.34 -3.93
CA LYS A 204 9.12 35.15 -5.24
C LYS A 204 8.31 34.23 -6.14
N TYR A 205 7.86 33.08 -5.65
CA TYR A 205 7.29 32.02 -6.48
C TYR A 205 5.76 32.04 -6.56
N GLN A 206 5.05 32.51 -5.52
CA GLN A 206 3.57 32.51 -5.51
C GLN A 206 2.93 33.24 -6.70
N PRO A 207 3.43 34.40 -7.16
CA PRO A 207 2.86 35.08 -8.33
C PRO A 207 2.96 34.26 -9.63
N LEU A 208 3.90 33.31 -9.73
CA LEU A 208 4.04 32.44 -10.89
C LEU A 208 2.88 31.43 -10.97
N VAL A 209 2.37 30.98 -9.82
CA VAL A 209 1.22 30.06 -9.75
C VAL A 209 -0.06 30.68 -10.32
N ALA A 210 -0.17 32.01 -10.38
CA ALA A 210 -1.30 32.67 -11.02
C ALA A 210 -1.25 32.62 -12.56
N ARG A 211 -0.13 32.18 -13.14
CA ARG A 211 0.14 32.23 -14.58
C ARG A 211 0.17 30.85 -15.26
N ILE A 212 0.22 29.79 -14.46
CA ILE A 212 0.27 28.43 -14.97
C ILE A 212 -1.11 27.97 -15.46
N THR A 213 -1.09 27.01 -16.36
CA THR A 213 -2.24 26.48 -17.07
C THR A 213 -2.36 24.96 -16.97
N ASP A 214 -1.32 24.29 -16.46
CA ASP A 214 -1.35 22.86 -16.20
C ASP A 214 -0.65 22.43 -14.89
N ARG A 215 -0.89 21.18 -14.50
CA ARG A 215 -0.33 20.58 -13.28
C ARG A 215 1.20 20.38 -13.35
N ALA A 216 1.78 20.23 -14.54
CA ALA A 216 3.22 20.06 -14.71
C ALA A 216 3.95 21.39 -14.47
N GLU A 217 3.42 22.50 -14.95
CA GLU A 217 3.93 23.85 -14.66
C GLU A 217 3.86 24.15 -13.16
N LEU A 218 2.82 23.69 -12.44
CA LEU A 218 2.81 23.76 -10.97
C LEU A 218 3.97 22.97 -10.36
N ASN A 219 4.23 21.74 -10.84
CA ASN A 219 5.35 20.94 -10.37
C ASN A 219 6.69 21.65 -10.60
N ASP A 220 6.85 22.33 -11.73
CA ASP A 220 8.07 23.10 -12.04
C ASP A 220 8.24 24.29 -11.10
N VAL A 221 7.17 25.04 -10.81
CA VAL A 221 7.23 26.15 -9.84
C VAL A 221 7.55 25.65 -8.44
N LEU A 222 6.92 24.56 -8.01
CA LEU A 222 7.21 23.91 -6.73
C LEU A 222 8.66 23.43 -6.66
N GLY A 223 9.15 22.77 -7.72
CA GLY A 223 10.52 22.27 -7.79
C GLY A 223 11.56 23.38 -7.76
N GLN A 224 11.30 24.52 -8.42
CA GLN A 224 12.16 25.69 -8.31
C GLN A 224 12.17 26.28 -6.89
N MET A 225 11.00 26.39 -6.25
CA MET A 225 10.89 26.89 -4.88
C MET A 225 11.63 25.99 -3.88
N THR A 226 11.42 24.67 -3.93
CA THR A 226 12.07 23.74 -2.99
C THR A 226 13.56 23.56 -3.31
N GLY A 227 13.95 23.74 -4.57
CA GLY A 227 15.34 23.72 -5.03
C GLY A 227 16.23 24.76 -4.37
N GLU A 228 15.68 25.90 -3.92
CA GLU A 228 16.42 26.95 -3.18
C GLU A 228 17.07 26.42 -1.89
N LEU A 229 16.48 25.39 -1.28
CA LEU A 229 17.03 24.76 -0.07
C LEU A 229 18.25 23.88 -0.35
N ASN A 230 18.48 23.50 -1.62
CA ASN A 230 19.61 22.67 -2.05
C ASN A 230 19.78 21.40 -1.20
N VAL A 231 18.71 20.60 -1.12
CA VAL A 231 18.69 19.33 -0.38
C VAL A 231 18.24 18.15 -1.24
N LEU A 232 18.82 16.99 -0.95
CA LEU A 232 18.35 15.72 -1.50
C LEU A 232 17.05 15.30 -0.80
N HIS A 233 16.25 14.46 -1.47
CA HIS A 233 14.95 13.96 -0.99
C HIS A 233 13.88 15.05 -0.75
N SER A 234 14.05 16.26 -1.29
CA SER A 234 12.96 17.22 -1.50
C SER A 234 12.55 17.17 -2.98
N GLN A 235 11.68 16.21 -3.30
CA GLN A 235 11.28 15.91 -4.67
C GLN A 235 9.84 16.34 -4.91
N VAL A 236 9.56 16.78 -6.13
CA VAL A 236 8.20 17.10 -6.58
C VAL A 236 7.88 16.14 -7.72
N TYR A 237 6.78 15.40 -7.60
CA TYR A 237 6.34 14.44 -8.61
C TYR A 237 4.83 14.25 -8.57
N GLY A 238 4.27 13.78 -9.69
CA GLY A 238 2.88 13.34 -9.78
C GLY A 238 1.84 14.47 -9.68
N GLY A 239 0.71 14.12 -9.06
CA GLY A 239 -0.53 14.90 -9.13
C GLY A 239 -1.37 14.54 -10.36
N ASP A 240 -2.39 15.35 -10.62
CA ASP A 240 -3.34 15.16 -11.73
C ASP A 240 -2.73 15.61 -13.07
N THR A 241 -1.65 14.95 -13.47
CA THR A 241 -1.06 15.11 -14.80
C THR A 241 -1.78 14.21 -15.80
N PRO A 242 -1.98 14.64 -17.05
CA PRO A 242 -2.58 13.80 -18.09
C PRO A 242 -1.91 12.44 -18.16
N GLN A 243 -2.73 11.38 -18.15
CA GLN A 243 -2.27 10.01 -18.36
C GLN A 243 -2.54 9.62 -19.81
N GLU A 244 -1.54 9.04 -20.47
CA GLU A 244 -1.72 8.45 -21.80
C GLU A 244 -1.98 6.94 -21.63
N PRO A 245 -3.23 6.47 -21.76
CA PRO A 245 -3.56 5.05 -21.56
C PRO A 245 -2.89 4.15 -22.60
N ASP A 246 -2.62 4.69 -23.79
CA ASP A 246 -1.99 3.97 -24.91
C ASP A 246 -0.48 4.22 -24.99
N ARG A 247 0.16 4.59 -23.87
CA ARG A 247 1.60 4.80 -23.83
C ARG A 247 2.33 3.51 -24.23
N PRO A 248 3.22 3.52 -25.24
CA PRO A 248 3.92 2.33 -25.67
C PRO A 248 4.74 1.74 -24.52
N ALA A 249 4.55 0.45 -24.25
CA ALA A 249 5.34 -0.27 -23.27
C ALA A 249 6.68 -0.65 -23.93
N PRO A 250 7.83 -0.26 -23.36
CA PRO A 250 9.10 -0.71 -23.89
C PRO A 250 9.20 -2.23 -23.74
N ALA A 251 9.56 -2.90 -24.82
CA ALA A 251 9.89 -4.31 -24.82
C ALA A 251 11.36 -4.51 -25.19
N SER A 252 11.97 -5.56 -24.64
CA SER A 252 13.36 -5.89 -24.88
C SER A 252 13.53 -7.40 -24.99
N LEU A 253 14.45 -7.80 -25.85
CA LEU A 253 14.88 -9.19 -25.99
C LEU A 253 15.89 -9.62 -24.91
N GLY A 254 16.31 -8.67 -24.06
CA GLY A 254 17.31 -8.89 -23.03
C GLY A 254 18.72 -9.15 -23.60
N ALA A 255 19.07 -8.39 -24.63
CA ALA A 255 20.38 -8.40 -25.25
C ALA A 255 20.82 -6.98 -25.62
N ASN A 256 22.11 -6.81 -25.84
CA ASN A 256 22.67 -5.68 -26.55
C ASN A 256 22.62 -5.98 -28.06
N LEU A 257 22.08 -5.03 -28.83
CA LEU A 257 21.88 -5.18 -30.28
C LEU A 257 22.68 -4.11 -31.01
N LEU A 258 23.33 -4.49 -32.11
CA LEU A 258 24.15 -3.59 -32.92
C LEU A 258 23.63 -3.54 -34.35
N GLN A 259 23.63 -2.34 -34.92
CA GLN A 259 23.44 -2.16 -36.35
C GLN A 259 24.74 -2.51 -37.07
N THR A 260 24.66 -3.41 -38.05
CA THR A 260 25.76 -3.77 -38.95
C THR A 260 25.31 -3.63 -40.41
N ASP A 261 26.25 -3.77 -41.34
CA ASP A 261 25.95 -3.76 -42.79
C ASP A 261 25.09 -4.97 -43.20
N GLU A 262 25.14 -6.08 -42.45
CA GLU A 262 24.36 -7.30 -42.69
C GLU A 262 22.96 -7.26 -42.03
N GLY A 263 22.68 -6.25 -41.19
CA GLY A 263 21.43 -6.10 -40.46
C GLY A 263 21.63 -5.90 -38.96
N VAL A 264 20.61 -6.23 -38.16
CA VAL A 264 20.66 -6.08 -36.70
C VAL A 264 21.25 -7.33 -36.05
N GLN A 265 22.45 -7.21 -35.48
CA GLN A 265 23.18 -8.30 -34.84
C GLN A 265 22.93 -8.35 -33.33
N ILE A 266 22.83 -9.56 -32.78
CA ILE A 266 22.90 -9.81 -31.33
C ILE A 266 24.37 -9.71 -30.89
N ALA A 267 24.75 -8.61 -30.25
CA ALA A 267 26.13 -8.40 -29.84
C ALA A 267 26.48 -9.12 -28.54
N SER A 268 25.57 -9.10 -27.57
CA SER A 268 25.71 -9.84 -26.32
C SER A 268 24.36 -10.14 -25.70
N ILE A 269 24.17 -11.30 -25.09
CA ILE A 269 22.90 -11.64 -24.41
C ILE A 269 23.08 -11.52 -22.90
N TYR A 270 22.17 -10.81 -22.21
CA TYR A 270 22.29 -10.61 -20.77
C TYR A 270 22.09 -11.92 -20.02
N GLN A 271 23.10 -12.30 -19.25
CA GLN A 271 23.13 -13.51 -18.46
C GLN A 271 22.22 -13.41 -17.22
N TYR A 272 21.75 -14.57 -16.75
CA TYR A 272 20.95 -14.70 -15.54
C TYR A 272 21.42 -15.92 -14.73
N ASP A 273 20.89 -16.06 -13.52
CA ASP A 273 21.11 -17.25 -12.71
C ASP A 273 20.29 -18.43 -13.23
N ASN A 274 20.94 -19.45 -13.79
CA ASN A 274 20.30 -20.60 -14.42
C ASN A 274 19.42 -21.41 -13.46
N GLU A 275 19.67 -21.36 -12.15
CA GLU A 275 18.83 -22.01 -11.13
C GLU A 275 17.51 -21.25 -10.89
N VAL A 276 17.38 -20.03 -11.44
CA VAL A 276 16.16 -19.22 -11.40
C VAL A 276 15.63 -18.97 -12.83
N PRO A 277 15.08 -19.98 -13.53
CA PRO A 277 14.62 -19.86 -14.93
C PRO A 277 13.62 -18.73 -15.16
N ALA A 278 12.85 -18.33 -14.15
CA ALA A 278 11.91 -17.22 -14.23
C ALA A 278 12.59 -15.86 -14.51
N LYS A 279 13.90 -15.73 -14.29
CA LYS A 279 14.69 -14.52 -14.58
C LYS A 279 15.37 -14.54 -15.95
N ALA A 280 15.21 -15.61 -16.72
CA ALA A 280 15.79 -15.70 -18.06
C ALA A 280 15.26 -14.60 -18.98
N SER A 281 16.18 -13.90 -19.66
CA SER A 281 15.83 -13.02 -20.76
C SER A 281 15.14 -13.80 -21.89
N PRO A 282 14.28 -13.17 -22.70
CA PRO A 282 13.60 -13.86 -23.80
C PRO A 282 14.53 -14.67 -24.71
N LEU A 283 15.73 -14.17 -25.00
CA LEU A 283 16.72 -14.85 -25.85
C LEU A 283 17.48 -16.00 -25.17
N LEU A 284 17.51 -16.06 -23.84
CA LEU A 284 18.11 -17.18 -23.09
C LEU A 284 17.08 -18.14 -22.49
N LYS A 285 15.78 -17.97 -22.79
CA LYS A 285 14.79 -18.93 -22.34
C LYS A 285 15.07 -20.32 -22.94
N PRO A 286 14.88 -21.40 -22.17
CA PRO A 286 14.98 -22.75 -22.71
C PRO A 286 14.11 -22.94 -23.95
N GLY A 287 14.69 -23.50 -25.02
CA GLY A 287 14.04 -23.66 -26.32
C GLY A 287 14.36 -22.54 -27.32
N THR A 288 14.92 -21.42 -26.88
CA THR A 288 15.49 -20.38 -27.76
C THR A 288 16.98 -20.69 -27.99
N ASN A 289 17.38 -20.85 -29.26
CA ASN A 289 18.78 -21.14 -29.64
C ASN A 289 19.47 -19.90 -30.22
N ALA A 290 19.16 -18.71 -29.67
CA ALA A 290 19.78 -17.46 -30.07
C ALA A 290 21.21 -17.39 -29.52
N LYS A 291 22.13 -16.88 -30.33
CA LYS A 291 23.54 -16.75 -29.99
C LYS A 291 24.04 -15.34 -30.27
N GLU A 292 25.10 -14.97 -29.55
CA GLU A 292 25.88 -13.79 -29.91
C GLU A 292 26.43 -13.97 -31.32
N GLY A 293 26.29 -12.93 -32.14
CA GLY A 293 26.62 -12.93 -33.56
C GLY A 293 25.43 -13.15 -34.51
N ASP A 294 24.30 -13.69 -34.03
CA ASP A 294 23.12 -13.94 -34.88
C ASP A 294 22.52 -12.62 -35.40
N ILE A 295 22.03 -12.63 -36.64
CA ILE A 295 21.32 -11.51 -37.25
C ILE A 295 19.81 -11.71 -37.11
N ILE A 296 19.12 -10.71 -36.57
CA ILE A 296 17.66 -10.67 -36.47
C ILE A 296 17.10 -10.24 -37.82
N THR A 297 16.51 -11.19 -38.54
CA THR A 297 16.00 -10.97 -39.90
C THR A 297 14.54 -10.56 -39.94
N SER A 298 13.72 -11.00 -38.98
CA SER A 298 12.30 -10.66 -38.92
C SER A 298 11.69 -10.81 -37.52
N ILE A 299 10.62 -10.05 -37.26
CA ILE A 299 9.76 -10.19 -36.07
C ILE A 299 8.31 -10.29 -36.54
N ASN A 300 7.57 -11.32 -36.13
CA ASN A 300 6.19 -11.58 -36.58
C ASN A 300 6.05 -11.54 -38.12
N ALA A 301 7.00 -12.17 -38.82
CA ALA A 301 7.13 -12.19 -40.28
C ALA A 301 7.33 -10.82 -40.96
N ARG A 302 7.60 -9.75 -40.19
CA ARG A 302 8.01 -8.44 -40.73
C ARG A 302 9.53 -8.40 -40.83
N PRO A 303 10.12 -8.18 -42.03
CA PRO A 303 11.56 -8.03 -42.19
C PRO A 303 12.11 -6.89 -41.33
N ILE A 304 13.28 -7.11 -40.74
CA ILE A 304 14.00 -6.15 -39.91
C ILE A 304 15.38 -5.95 -40.51
N ASN A 305 15.68 -4.72 -40.93
CA ASN A 305 16.99 -4.32 -41.45
C ASN A 305 17.68 -3.34 -40.52
N THR A 306 16.90 -2.59 -39.72
CA THR A 306 17.43 -1.55 -38.82
C THR A 306 17.02 -1.73 -37.37
N LEU A 307 17.84 -1.21 -36.45
CA LEU A 307 17.50 -1.13 -35.02
C LEU A 307 16.20 -0.36 -34.77
N ALA A 308 15.90 0.66 -35.59
CA ALA A 308 14.66 1.42 -35.47
C ALA A 308 13.43 0.55 -35.80
N GLU A 309 13.49 -0.21 -36.89
CA GLU A 309 12.44 -1.16 -37.27
C GLU A 309 12.26 -2.25 -36.20
N LEU A 310 13.37 -2.77 -35.65
CA LEU A 310 13.33 -3.75 -34.58
C LEU A 310 12.60 -3.20 -33.35
N ASN A 311 12.99 -2.02 -32.88
CA ASN A 311 12.38 -1.41 -31.70
C ASN A 311 10.89 -1.14 -31.92
N GLN A 312 10.50 -0.68 -33.12
CA GLN A 312 9.11 -0.48 -33.47
C GLN A 312 8.31 -1.79 -33.54
N ALA A 313 8.92 -2.88 -33.99
CA ALA A 313 8.28 -4.19 -34.07
C ALA A 313 8.12 -4.88 -32.70
N LEU A 314 8.82 -4.41 -31.67
CA LEU A 314 8.72 -4.89 -30.30
C LEU A 314 7.65 -4.14 -29.47
N LEU A 315 7.27 -2.93 -29.87
CA LEU A 315 6.15 -2.18 -29.28
C LEU A 315 4.80 -2.86 -29.61
#